data_AF-X0XEH0-F1
#
_entry.id   AF-X0XEH0-F1
#
_cell.length_a   1.000
_cell.length_b   1.000
_cell.length_c   1.000
_cell.angle_alpha   90.00
_cell.angle_beta   90.00
_cell.angle_gamma   90.00
#
_symmetry.space_group_name_H-M   'P 1'
#
loop_
_entity.id
_entity.type
_entity.pdbx_description
1 polymer ?
#
loop_
_entity_poly.entity_id
_entity_poly.type
_entity_poly.pdbx_seq_one_letter_code
_entity_poly.pdbx_strand_id
1 'polypeptide(L)'
;MPTIAVSEAHRHIGQQVTLQGWLYNKRSSGKILFLQIRDGSGVIQAVLAASDNPDLFAKSDRLSRETSLIVHGQVKEDRRASIGCELLLEDLEVLHQPTEDFPIELKEQTPGFLMDNRHLWIRTGRQVPVLRIRDATFRAFREFFHQRGFVATEAPILTGTSVEGTTTLFELDYFGDSAYLAQSGQLYLEATAMALGRVYWIGPAFRAEKSKTRKHVTEFWIAEAEMAFYDHQA
;
A
#
# COMPACT_ATOMS: atom_id res chain seq x y z
N MET A 1 -14.51 -23.98 10.31
CA MET A 1 -13.74 -22.79 10.75
C MET A 1 -13.61 -21.85 9.56
N PRO A 2 -14.23 -20.67 9.56
CA PRO A 2 -14.11 -19.72 8.46
C PRO A 2 -12.71 -19.12 8.37
N THR A 3 -12.21 -18.92 7.15
CA THR A 3 -11.06 -18.07 6.89
C THR A 3 -11.53 -16.63 6.79
N ILE A 4 -10.92 -15.73 7.56
CA ILE A 4 -11.32 -14.32 7.65
C ILE A 4 -10.13 -13.39 7.40
N ALA A 5 -10.40 -12.11 7.12
CA ALA A 5 -9.39 -11.07 7.22
C ALA A 5 -9.24 -10.57 8.66
N VAL A 6 -8.05 -10.09 9.04
CA VAL A 6 -7.79 -9.47 10.36
C VAL A 6 -8.75 -8.32 10.64
N SER A 7 -9.09 -7.52 9.63
CA SER A 7 -10.07 -6.42 9.78
C SER A 7 -11.46 -6.89 10.19
N GLU A 8 -11.78 -8.18 10.01
CA GLU A 8 -13.08 -8.76 10.31
C GLU A 8 -13.12 -9.46 11.66
N ALA A 9 -11.97 -9.65 12.33
CA ALA A 9 -11.86 -10.44 13.56
C ALA A 9 -12.86 -10.03 14.65
N HIS A 10 -13.12 -8.73 14.83
CA HIS A 10 -14.09 -8.22 15.80
C HIS A 10 -15.52 -8.80 15.63
N ARG A 11 -15.90 -9.21 14.43
CA ARG A 11 -17.22 -9.83 14.13
C ARG A 11 -17.29 -11.30 14.52
N HIS A 12 -16.15 -11.89 14.84
CA HIS A 12 -15.99 -13.32 15.12
C HIS A 12 -15.56 -13.61 16.56
N ILE A 13 -15.72 -12.65 17.49
CA ILE A 13 -15.43 -12.86 18.92
C ILE A 13 -16.19 -14.09 19.43
N GLY A 14 -15.46 -14.97 20.12
CA GLY A 14 -15.92 -16.26 20.64
C GLY A 14 -15.88 -17.41 19.62
N GLN A 15 -15.59 -17.14 18.35
CA GLN A 15 -15.58 -18.15 17.28
C GLN A 15 -14.16 -18.61 16.96
N GLN A 16 -14.06 -19.85 16.48
CA GLN A 16 -12.84 -20.38 15.86
C GLN A 16 -12.69 -19.87 14.44
N VAL A 17 -11.51 -19.35 14.10
CA VAL A 17 -11.22 -18.76 12.78
C VAL A 17 -9.86 -19.19 12.25
N THR A 18 -9.71 -19.11 10.93
CA THR A 18 -8.44 -19.24 10.22
C THR A 18 -7.98 -17.87 9.75
N LEU A 19 -6.71 -17.54 9.98
CA LEU A 19 -6.05 -16.37 9.38
C LEU A 19 -4.85 -16.82 8.55
N GLN A 20 -4.62 -16.13 7.45
CA GLN A 20 -3.50 -16.38 6.53
C GLN A 20 -2.69 -15.11 6.38
N GLY A 21 -1.37 -15.19 6.60
CA GLY A 21 -0.55 -13.99 6.55
C GLY A 21 0.90 -14.23 6.90
N TRP A 22 1.53 -13.21 7.46
CA TRP A 22 2.94 -13.17 7.80
C TRP A 22 3.15 -12.84 9.27
N LEU A 23 4.16 -13.48 9.88
CA LEU A 23 4.64 -13.12 11.21
C LEU A 23 5.31 -11.74 11.16
N TYR A 24 4.59 -10.70 11.53
CA TYR A 24 5.09 -9.32 11.51
C TYR A 24 6.12 -9.09 12.63
N ASN A 25 5.82 -9.59 13.82
CA ASN A 25 6.67 -9.51 15.00
C ASN A 25 6.37 -10.64 15.97
N LYS A 26 7.30 -10.92 16.87
CA LYS A 26 7.14 -11.90 17.94
C LYS A 26 7.78 -11.37 19.22
N ARG A 27 7.10 -11.56 20.34
CA ARG A 27 7.65 -11.32 21.68
C ARG A 27 7.28 -12.47 22.61
N SER A 28 8.12 -12.72 23.60
CA SER A 28 7.87 -13.67 24.68
C SER A 28 7.85 -12.95 26.03
N SER A 29 7.02 -13.41 26.95
CA SER A 29 7.01 -12.97 28.34
C SER A 29 6.78 -14.17 29.25
N GLY A 30 7.84 -14.65 29.88
CA GLY A 30 7.81 -15.89 30.65
C GLY A 30 7.37 -17.07 29.76
N LYS A 31 6.25 -17.69 30.11
CA LYS A 31 5.69 -18.86 29.41
C LYS A 31 4.59 -18.51 28.40
N ILE A 32 4.52 -17.25 27.95
CA ILE A 32 3.52 -16.78 26.99
C ILE A 32 4.22 -16.19 25.76
N LEU A 33 3.81 -16.65 24.58
CA LEU A 33 4.19 -16.08 23.29
C LEU A 33 3.09 -15.16 22.77
N PHE A 34 3.53 -14.04 22.20
CA PHE A 34 2.68 -13.12 21.47
C PHE A 34 3.23 -12.98 20.06
N LEU A 35 2.51 -13.54 19.09
CA LEU A 35 2.81 -13.45 17.66
C LEU A 35 1.94 -12.35 17.07
N GLN A 36 2.52 -11.39 16.36
CA GLN A 36 1.77 -10.40 15.61
C GLN A 36 1.61 -10.90 14.18
N ILE A 37 0.38 -11.22 13.78
CA ILE A 37 0.06 -11.74 12.45
C ILE A 37 -0.51 -10.63 11.59
N ARG A 38 0.13 -10.38 10.45
CA ARG A 38 -0.29 -9.39 9.44
C ARG A 38 -0.81 -10.12 8.21
N ASP A 39 -1.99 -9.78 7.74
CA ASP A 39 -2.58 -10.32 6.50
C ASP A 39 -2.67 -9.26 5.38
N GLY A 40 -2.38 -8.00 5.71
CA GLY A 40 -2.54 -6.85 4.83
C GLY A 40 -3.75 -5.99 5.17
N SER A 41 -4.83 -6.56 5.72
CA SER A 41 -6.00 -5.83 6.23
C SER A 41 -5.75 -5.22 7.61
N GLY A 42 -4.90 -5.85 8.42
CA GLY A 42 -4.48 -5.36 9.72
C GLY A 42 -3.35 -6.17 10.33
N VAL A 43 -3.17 -6.01 11.64
CA VAL A 43 -2.29 -6.84 12.47
C VAL A 43 -3.06 -7.27 13.71
N ILE A 44 -3.12 -8.58 13.96
CA ILE A 44 -3.73 -9.16 15.17
C ILE A 44 -2.65 -9.80 16.04
N GLN A 45 -2.83 -9.72 17.36
CA GLN A 45 -2.00 -10.47 18.30
C GLN A 45 -2.60 -11.87 18.47
N ALA A 46 -1.80 -12.90 18.17
CA ALA A 46 -2.07 -14.28 18.53
C ALA A 46 -1.28 -14.65 19.79
N VAL A 47 -1.95 -15.24 20.78
CA VAL A 47 -1.41 -15.56 22.10
C VAL A 47 -1.36 -17.06 22.29
N LEU A 48 -0.23 -17.56 22.77
CA LEU A 48 -0.04 -18.98 23.10
C LEU A 48 0.69 -19.12 24.43
N ALA A 49 0.09 -19.81 25.40
CA ALA A 49 0.79 -20.20 26.62
C ALA A 49 1.43 -21.58 26.47
N ALA A 50 2.63 -21.76 27.01
CA ALA A 50 3.34 -23.04 26.98
C ALA A 50 2.58 -24.16 27.72
N SER A 51 1.68 -23.81 28.65
CA SER A 51 0.80 -24.76 29.33
C SER A 51 -0.23 -25.39 28.41
N ASP A 52 -0.64 -24.67 27.37
CA ASP A 52 -1.77 -25.06 26.52
C ASP A 52 -1.28 -26.00 25.42
N ASN A 53 -0.11 -25.71 24.84
CA ASN A 53 0.54 -26.58 23.86
C ASN A 53 2.08 -26.37 23.83
N PRO A 54 2.87 -27.17 24.57
CA PRO A 54 4.33 -27.04 24.64
C PRO A 54 5.04 -27.20 23.29
N ASP A 55 4.58 -28.11 22.44
CA ASP A 55 5.20 -28.40 21.15
C ASP A 55 4.96 -27.26 20.15
N LEU A 56 3.72 -26.77 20.08
CA LEU A 56 3.39 -25.59 19.29
C LEU A 56 4.13 -24.35 19.79
N PHE A 57 4.31 -24.21 21.11
CA PHE A 57 5.09 -23.13 21.70
C PHE A 57 6.53 -23.17 21.23
N ALA A 58 7.20 -24.33 21.34
CA ALA A 58 8.58 -24.50 20.90
C ALA A 58 8.74 -24.28 19.38
N LYS A 59 7.77 -24.72 18.57
CA LYS A 59 7.73 -24.46 17.12
C LYS A 59 7.59 -22.96 16.82
N SER A 60 6.63 -22.31 17.45
CA SER A 60 6.32 -20.88 17.28
C SER A 60 7.48 -19.97 17.71
N ASP A 61 8.16 -20.33 18.79
CA ASP A 61 9.27 -19.54 19.34
C ASP A 61 10.51 -19.54 18.42
N ARG A 62 10.60 -20.46 17.46
CA ARG A 62 11.70 -20.52 16.48
C ARG A 62 11.41 -19.78 15.18
N LEU A 63 10.18 -19.32 14.96
CA LEU A 63 9.79 -18.63 13.72
C LEU A 63 10.44 -17.25 13.62
N SER A 64 10.95 -16.93 12.44
CA SER A 64 11.53 -15.63 12.10
C SER A 64 10.47 -14.68 11.54
N ARG A 65 10.72 -13.36 11.62
CA ARG A 65 9.84 -12.35 11.02
C ARG A 65 9.66 -12.60 9.52
N GLU A 66 8.50 -12.24 8.99
CA GLU A 66 8.06 -12.48 7.61
C GLU A 66 7.90 -13.97 7.23
N THR A 67 7.90 -14.89 8.20
CA THR A 67 7.39 -16.25 7.99
C THR A 67 5.94 -16.19 7.51
N SER A 68 5.64 -16.82 6.38
CA SER A 68 4.28 -16.99 5.88
C SER A 68 3.63 -18.21 6.52
N LEU A 69 2.40 -18.04 7.00
CA LEU A 69 1.76 -18.98 7.90
C LEU A 69 0.23 -18.94 7.76
N ILE A 70 -0.38 -20.07 8.12
CA ILE A 70 -1.81 -20.20 8.37
C ILE A 70 -1.96 -20.45 9.87
N VAL A 71 -2.79 -19.68 10.56
CA VAL A 71 -3.03 -19.84 12.00
C VAL A 71 -4.50 -20.13 12.26
N HIS A 72 -4.72 -20.97 13.25
CA HIS A 72 -6.04 -21.38 13.71
C HIS A 72 -6.18 -21.03 15.19
N GLY A 73 -7.34 -20.51 15.56
CA GLY A 73 -7.60 -20.17 16.96
C GLY A 73 -8.90 -19.44 17.19
N GLN A 74 -9.18 -19.20 18.48
CA GLN A 74 -10.42 -18.56 18.91
C GLN A 74 -10.21 -17.05 19.03
N VAL A 75 -11.08 -16.26 18.41
CA VAL A 75 -11.04 -14.80 18.61
C VAL A 75 -11.59 -14.47 19.99
N LYS A 76 -10.86 -13.67 20.76
CA LYS A 76 -11.21 -13.23 22.11
C LYS A 76 -11.21 -11.71 22.20
N GLU A 77 -12.19 -11.14 22.89
CA GLU A 77 -12.19 -9.71 23.20
C GLU A 77 -10.98 -9.36 24.09
N ASP A 78 -10.20 -8.36 23.66
CA ASP A 78 -9.19 -7.70 24.51
C ASP A 78 -9.18 -6.21 24.17
N ARG A 79 -9.70 -5.40 25.08
CA ARG A 79 -9.78 -3.93 24.93
C ARG A 79 -8.42 -3.25 24.92
N ARG A 80 -7.35 -3.95 25.31
CA ARG A 80 -5.97 -3.45 25.25
C ARG A 80 -5.34 -3.68 23.88
N ALA A 81 -5.88 -4.59 23.07
CA ALA A 81 -5.39 -4.86 21.73
C ALA A 81 -5.82 -3.75 20.76
N SER A 82 -4.97 -3.44 19.77
CA SER A 82 -5.19 -2.34 18.82
C SER A 82 -6.46 -2.47 17.98
N ILE A 83 -6.95 -3.70 17.77
CA ILE A 83 -8.18 -3.98 17.01
C ILE A 83 -9.33 -4.46 17.92
N GLY A 84 -9.19 -4.31 19.26
CA GLY A 84 -10.19 -4.70 20.26
C GLY A 84 -10.33 -6.20 20.52
N CYS A 85 -9.52 -7.02 19.86
CA CYS A 85 -9.50 -8.47 20.02
C CYS A 85 -8.11 -9.05 19.79
N GLU A 86 -7.91 -10.28 20.28
CA GLU A 86 -6.75 -11.12 20.06
C GLU A 86 -7.18 -12.52 19.61
N LEU A 87 -6.24 -13.33 19.12
CA LEU A 87 -6.45 -14.72 18.76
C LEU A 87 -5.82 -15.61 19.83
N LEU A 88 -6.59 -16.48 20.47
CA LEU A 88 -6.03 -17.58 21.25
C LEU A 88 -5.56 -18.65 20.27
N LEU A 89 -4.25 -18.80 20.11
CA LEU A 89 -3.66 -19.67 19.10
C LEU A 89 -3.80 -21.13 19.50
N GLU A 90 -4.35 -21.94 18.60
CA GLU A 90 -4.56 -23.38 18.81
C GLU A 90 -3.65 -24.22 17.91
N ASP A 91 -3.40 -23.74 16.69
CA ASP A 91 -2.49 -24.38 15.74
C ASP A 91 -1.90 -23.38 14.73
N LEU A 92 -0.77 -23.75 14.14
CA LEU A 92 -0.18 -23.01 13.02
C LEU A 92 0.51 -23.93 12.00
N GLU A 93 0.27 -23.64 10.73
CA GLU A 93 0.98 -24.19 9.59
C GLU A 93 2.00 -23.17 9.08
N VAL A 94 3.23 -23.62 8.82
CA VAL A 94 4.28 -22.79 8.21
C VAL A 94 4.31 -23.09 6.72
N LEU A 95 3.98 -22.10 5.90
CA LEU A 95 4.04 -22.22 4.44
C LEU A 95 5.46 -22.02 3.94
N HIS A 96 6.14 -20.99 4.46
CA HIS A 96 7.52 -20.70 4.13
C HIS A 96 8.16 -19.81 5.21
N GLN A 97 9.39 -20.17 5.60
CA GLN A 97 10.23 -19.39 6.49
C GLN A 97 11.37 -18.75 5.67
N PRO A 98 11.65 -17.45 5.84
CA PRO A 98 12.77 -16.79 5.17
C PRO A 98 14.11 -17.50 5.43
N THR A 99 14.92 -17.62 4.38
CA THR A 99 16.28 -18.19 4.46
C THR A 99 17.29 -17.23 5.05
N GLU A 100 16.99 -15.93 5.00
CA GLU A 100 17.80 -14.84 5.53
C GLU A 100 16.96 -13.97 6.45
N ASP A 101 17.62 -13.27 7.38
CA ASP A 101 16.94 -12.34 8.26
C ASP A 101 16.34 -11.16 7.50
N PHE A 102 15.15 -10.76 7.90
CA PHE A 102 14.48 -9.61 7.29
C PHE A 102 15.28 -8.32 7.60
N PRO A 103 15.79 -7.59 6.57
CA PRO A 103 16.79 -6.54 6.77
C PRO A 103 16.26 -5.29 7.48
N ILE A 104 14.94 -5.11 7.51
CA ILE A 104 14.29 -3.94 8.12
C ILE A 104 13.87 -4.27 9.55
N GLU A 105 14.53 -3.64 10.51
CA GLU A 105 14.25 -3.81 11.93
C GLU A 105 13.02 -3.00 12.36
N LEU A 106 12.43 -3.35 13.51
CA LEU A 106 11.33 -2.59 14.12
C LEU A 106 11.86 -1.41 14.95
N LYS A 107 12.85 -0.69 14.41
CA LYS A 107 13.43 0.53 14.97
C LYS A 107 13.68 1.52 13.84
N GLU A 108 13.98 2.77 14.18
CA GLU A 108 14.29 3.76 13.15
C GLU A 108 15.55 3.39 12.38
N GLN A 109 15.48 3.50 11.06
CA GLN A 109 16.56 3.25 10.13
C GLN A 109 16.66 4.42 9.15
N THR A 110 17.81 4.59 8.51
CA THR A 110 18.04 5.74 7.62
C THR A 110 17.14 5.65 6.38
N PRO A 111 16.64 6.79 5.87
CA PRO A 111 15.84 6.79 4.65
C PRO A 111 16.54 6.15 3.45
N GLY A 112 17.86 6.30 3.31
CA GLY A 112 18.63 5.67 2.24
C GLY A 112 18.55 4.15 2.26
N PHE A 113 18.85 3.54 3.41
CA PHE A 113 18.74 2.08 3.59
C PHE A 113 17.32 1.56 3.32
N LEU A 114 16.31 2.29 3.80
CA LEU A 114 14.91 1.93 3.59
C LEU A 114 14.48 2.04 2.11
N MET A 115 15.07 2.98 1.36
CA MET A 115 14.85 3.12 -0.07
C MET A 115 15.54 2.02 -0.89
N ASP A 116 16.76 1.61 -0.52
CA ASP A 116 17.43 0.45 -1.14
C ASP A 116 16.61 -0.83 -0.94
N ASN A 117 15.87 -0.92 0.18
CA ASN A 117 14.97 -2.01 0.51
C ASN A 117 13.49 -1.67 0.26
N ARG A 118 13.17 -0.73 -0.65
CA ARG A 118 11.80 -0.19 -0.80
C ARG A 118 10.73 -1.27 -1.01
N HIS A 119 11.05 -2.32 -1.76
CA HIS A 119 10.16 -3.45 -2.06
C HIS A 119 9.78 -4.29 -0.83
N LEU A 120 10.60 -4.25 0.22
CA LEU A 120 10.30 -4.84 1.54
C LEU A 120 9.69 -3.81 2.48
N TRP A 121 10.22 -2.58 2.48
CA TRP A 121 9.80 -1.49 3.36
C TRP A 121 8.33 -1.12 3.17
N ILE A 122 7.79 -1.27 1.96
CA ILE A 122 6.39 -1.00 1.64
C ILE A 122 5.40 -1.78 2.53
N ARG A 123 5.85 -2.90 3.11
CA ARG A 123 5.06 -3.82 3.95
C ARG A 123 5.04 -3.42 5.43
N THR A 124 5.81 -2.41 5.84
CA THR A 124 6.07 -2.13 7.27
C THR A 124 5.61 -0.75 7.72
N GLY A 125 5.25 -0.66 9.01
CA GLY A 125 5.06 0.59 9.74
C GLY A 125 4.15 1.59 9.02
N ARG A 126 4.66 2.83 8.85
CA ARG A 126 3.90 3.94 8.25
C ARG A 126 3.66 3.80 6.74
N GLN A 127 4.32 2.87 6.04
CA GLN A 127 4.17 2.74 4.60
C GLN A 127 2.79 2.20 4.21
N VAL A 128 2.31 1.19 4.95
CA VAL A 128 0.99 0.60 4.74
C VAL A 128 -0.16 1.62 4.83
N PRO A 129 -0.29 2.43 5.91
CA PRO A 129 -1.36 3.44 5.97
C PRO A 129 -1.19 4.54 4.92
N VAL A 130 0.03 4.92 4.53
CA VAL A 130 0.25 5.90 3.45
C VAL A 130 -0.31 5.41 2.11
N LEU A 131 -0.16 4.12 1.78
CA LEU A 131 -0.76 3.55 0.57
C LEU A 131 -2.28 3.53 0.63
N ARG A 132 -2.86 3.24 1.80
CA ARG A 132 -4.32 3.31 2.01
C ARG A 132 -4.87 4.71 1.90
N ILE A 133 -4.14 5.71 2.41
CA ILE A 133 -4.47 7.13 2.24
C ILE A 133 -4.41 7.48 0.76
N ARG A 134 -3.38 7.04 0.03
CA ARG A 134 -3.26 7.28 -1.42
C ARG A 134 -4.45 6.70 -2.20
N ASP A 135 -4.87 5.47 -1.90
CA ASP A 135 -6.10 4.87 -2.46
C ASP A 135 -7.33 5.72 -2.16
N ALA A 136 -7.54 6.08 -0.88
CA ALA A 136 -8.67 6.89 -0.46
C ALA A 136 -8.69 8.27 -1.17
N THR A 137 -7.53 8.89 -1.34
CA THR A 137 -7.38 10.15 -2.09
C THR A 137 -7.82 9.97 -3.54
N PHE A 138 -7.34 8.92 -4.24
CA PHE A 138 -7.74 8.68 -5.63
C PHE A 138 -9.23 8.38 -5.78
N ARG A 139 -9.81 7.60 -4.87
CA ARG A 139 -11.26 7.38 -4.84
C ARG A 139 -12.03 8.68 -4.62
N ALA A 140 -11.61 9.51 -3.66
CA ALA A 140 -12.24 10.79 -3.38
C ALA A 140 -12.16 11.76 -4.57
N PHE A 141 -11.02 11.82 -5.27
CA PHE A 141 -10.87 12.62 -6.49
C PHE A 141 -11.83 12.16 -7.60
N ARG A 142 -11.88 10.85 -7.86
CA ARG A 142 -12.79 10.29 -8.88
C ARG A 142 -14.24 10.56 -8.52
N GLU A 143 -14.63 10.36 -7.27
CA GLU A 143 -15.99 10.61 -6.81
C GLU A 143 -16.37 12.10 -6.92
N PHE A 144 -15.46 13.00 -6.53
CA PHE A 144 -15.67 14.44 -6.62
C PHE A 144 -16.02 14.90 -8.04
N PHE A 145 -15.27 14.41 -9.03
CA PHE A 145 -15.47 14.73 -10.45
C PHE A 145 -16.70 14.01 -11.02
N HIS A 146 -16.90 12.74 -10.68
CA HIS A 146 -18.05 11.96 -11.12
C HIS A 146 -19.38 12.60 -10.69
N GLN A 147 -19.50 13.01 -9.42
CA GLN A 147 -20.68 13.70 -8.89
C GLN A 147 -20.96 15.05 -9.57
N ARG A 148 -19.98 15.62 -10.29
CA ARG A 148 -20.08 16.90 -11.01
C ARG A 148 -20.26 16.73 -12.53
N GLY A 149 -20.48 15.50 -12.98
CA GLY A 149 -20.70 15.17 -14.38
C GLY A 149 -19.45 15.24 -15.24
N PHE A 150 -18.26 15.16 -14.64
CA PHE A 150 -17.02 15.01 -15.42
C PHE A 150 -16.88 13.57 -15.90
N VAL A 151 -16.34 13.42 -17.12
CA VAL A 151 -16.01 12.13 -17.73
C VAL A 151 -14.53 11.83 -17.53
N ALA A 152 -14.21 10.64 -17.02
CA ALA A 152 -12.82 10.19 -16.94
C ALA A 152 -12.30 9.89 -18.35
N THR A 153 -11.09 10.35 -18.67
CA THR A 153 -10.40 10.09 -19.94
C THR A 153 -8.92 9.83 -19.70
N GLU A 154 -8.19 9.39 -20.73
CA GLU A 154 -6.76 9.19 -20.71
C GLU A 154 -6.03 10.17 -21.63
N ALA A 155 -4.84 10.62 -21.20
CA ALA A 155 -3.89 11.29 -22.06
C ALA A 155 -2.72 10.33 -22.40
N PRO A 156 -2.17 10.38 -23.62
CA PRO A 156 -1.01 9.59 -23.97
C PRO A 156 0.24 10.05 -23.21
N ILE A 157 1.07 9.08 -22.83
CA ILE A 157 2.33 9.33 -22.13
C ILE A 157 3.48 9.60 -23.09
N LEU A 158 3.49 8.94 -24.25
CA LEU A 158 4.46 9.20 -25.31
C LEU A 158 3.94 10.33 -26.18
N THR A 159 4.70 11.42 -26.26
CA THR A 159 4.32 12.64 -26.97
C THR A 159 5.43 13.06 -27.93
N GLY A 160 5.06 13.62 -29.09
CA GLY A 160 6.02 14.14 -30.07
C GLY A 160 6.47 15.58 -29.78
N THR A 161 5.86 16.26 -28.81
CA THR A 161 6.08 17.69 -28.52
C THR A 161 6.05 17.96 -27.02
N SER A 162 6.76 19.00 -26.58
CA SER A 162 6.67 19.52 -25.21
C SER A 162 5.30 20.16 -24.93
N VAL A 163 4.73 19.90 -23.76
CA VAL A 163 3.50 20.57 -23.28
C VAL A 163 3.82 21.90 -22.60
N GLU A 164 4.82 21.93 -21.71
CA GLU A 164 5.13 23.11 -20.88
C GLU A 164 6.17 24.06 -21.52
N GLY A 165 6.66 23.76 -22.73
CA GLY A 165 7.72 24.54 -23.39
C GLY A 165 9.05 24.54 -22.62
N THR A 166 9.23 23.57 -21.71
CA THR A 166 10.41 23.44 -20.84
C THR A 166 11.42 22.44 -21.41
N THR A 167 12.66 22.53 -20.92
CA THR A 167 13.77 21.63 -21.27
C THR A 167 13.85 20.37 -20.41
N THR A 168 12.88 20.15 -19.51
CA THR A 168 12.89 19.05 -18.52
C THR A 168 12.08 17.84 -19.00
N LEU A 169 12.32 17.40 -20.24
CA LEU A 169 11.69 16.20 -20.81
C LEU A 169 12.63 15.00 -20.75
N PHE A 170 12.05 13.82 -20.54
CA PHE A 170 12.75 12.56 -20.82
C PHE A 170 12.52 12.22 -22.29
N GLU A 171 13.58 12.29 -23.08
CA GLU A 171 13.61 11.86 -24.48
C GLU A 171 13.93 10.37 -24.58
N LEU A 172 13.27 9.69 -25.52
CA LEU A 172 13.51 8.30 -25.86
C LEU A 172 13.49 8.10 -27.39
N ASP A 173 14.25 7.11 -27.86
CA ASP A 173 14.13 6.62 -29.23
C ASP A 173 12.82 5.84 -29.39
N TYR A 174 12.02 6.25 -30.36
CA TYR A 174 10.73 5.67 -30.70
C TYR A 174 10.75 5.27 -32.17
N PHE A 175 11.34 4.10 -32.43
CA PHE A 175 11.46 3.53 -33.78
C PHE A 175 12.26 4.40 -34.76
N GLY A 176 13.31 5.07 -34.26
CA GLY A 176 14.16 5.97 -35.05
C GLY A 176 13.72 7.44 -35.03
N ASP A 177 12.57 7.75 -34.44
CA ASP A 177 12.12 9.12 -34.16
C ASP A 177 12.25 9.44 -32.66
N SER A 178 12.36 10.72 -32.29
CA SER A 178 12.34 11.14 -30.88
C SER A 178 10.90 11.19 -30.35
N ALA A 179 10.67 10.58 -29.19
CA ALA A 179 9.47 10.78 -28.37
C ALA A 179 9.84 11.24 -26.97
N TYR A 180 8.88 11.83 -26.27
CA TYR A 180 9.06 12.35 -24.92
C TYR A 180 8.01 11.81 -23.96
N LEU A 181 8.42 11.54 -22.72
CA LEU A 181 7.48 11.25 -21.63
C LEU A 181 6.72 12.52 -21.23
N ALA A 182 5.39 12.42 -21.18
CA ALA A 182 4.51 13.55 -20.91
C ALA A 182 4.71 14.14 -19.50
N GLN A 183 4.81 15.47 -19.44
CA GLN A 183 4.82 16.24 -18.19
C GLN A 183 3.41 16.49 -17.64
N SER A 184 2.42 16.46 -18.53
CA SER A 184 1.02 16.79 -18.31
C SER A 184 0.19 16.25 -19.47
N GLY A 185 -1.07 15.91 -19.21
CA GLY A 185 -2.07 15.52 -20.21
C GLY A 185 -2.90 16.69 -20.74
N GLN A 186 -2.61 17.91 -20.30
CA GLN A 186 -3.41 19.11 -20.52
C GLN A 186 -3.86 19.28 -21.98
N LEU A 187 -2.95 19.25 -22.96
CA LEU A 187 -3.31 19.48 -24.37
C LEU A 187 -4.34 18.45 -24.90
N TYR A 188 -4.26 17.21 -24.43
CA TYR A 188 -5.23 16.16 -24.80
C TYR A 188 -6.55 16.34 -24.05
N LEU A 189 -6.52 16.81 -22.80
CA LEU A 189 -7.73 17.14 -22.06
C LEU A 189 -8.47 18.33 -22.67
N GLU A 190 -7.77 19.36 -23.15
CA GLU A 190 -8.37 20.49 -23.88
C GLU A 190 -9.15 19.99 -25.11
N ALA A 191 -8.51 19.16 -25.95
CA ALA A 191 -9.16 18.56 -27.11
C ALA A 191 -10.36 17.68 -26.72
N THR A 192 -10.23 16.90 -25.65
CA THR A 192 -11.30 15.99 -25.20
C THR A 192 -12.47 16.76 -24.56
N ALA A 193 -12.20 17.87 -23.86
CA ALA A 193 -13.22 18.75 -23.28
C ALA A 193 -14.10 19.36 -24.37
N MET A 194 -13.57 19.63 -25.57
CA MET A 194 -14.38 20.09 -26.71
C MET A 194 -15.43 19.06 -27.15
N ALA A 195 -15.20 17.76 -26.91
CA ALA A 195 -16.13 16.70 -27.25
C ALA A 195 -17.08 16.34 -26.09
N LEU A 196 -16.60 16.36 -24.84
CA LEU A 196 -17.31 15.82 -23.68
C LEU A 196 -17.73 16.88 -22.65
N GLY A 197 -17.36 18.14 -22.86
CA GLY A 197 -17.69 19.27 -22.00
C GLY A 197 -16.88 19.34 -20.71
N ARG A 198 -16.83 18.26 -19.92
CA ARG A 198 -16.12 18.18 -18.63
C ARG A 198 -15.33 16.90 -18.55
N VAL A 199 -14.01 16.98 -18.47
CA VAL A 199 -13.14 15.80 -18.45
C VAL A 199 -12.10 15.88 -17.34
N TYR A 200 -11.67 14.72 -16.87
CA TYR A 200 -10.56 14.63 -15.94
C TYR A 200 -9.71 13.39 -16.20
N TRP A 201 -8.44 13.45 -15.82
CA TRP A 201 -7.50 12.36 -15.90
C TRP A 201 -6.66 12.28 -14.63
N ILE A 202 -6.30 11.05 -14.25
CA ILE A 202 -5.36 10.77 -13.17
C ILE A 202 -4.35 9.76 -13.73
N GLY A 203 -3.10 10.19 -13.91
CA GLY A 203 -2.08 9.36 -14.56
C GLY A 203 -0.66 9.76 -14.19
N PRO A 204 0.33 8.99 -14.68
CA PRO A 204 1.73 9.31 -14.46
C PRO A 204 2.15 10.52 -15.31
N ALA A 205 3.03 11.33 -14.74
CA ALA A 205 3.68 12.47 -15.38
C ALA A 205 5.15 12.47 -15.02
N PHE A 206 5.97 13.00 -15.92
CA PHE A 206 7.42 12.88 -15.86
C PHE A 206 8.08 14.24 -16.03
N ARG A 207 9.03 14.58 -15.15
CA ARG A 207 9.83 15.81 -15.24
C ARG A 207 11.30 15.46 -15.07
N ALA A 208 12.11 15.72 -16.08
CA ALA A 208 13.57 15.54 -16.05
C ALA A 208 14.26 16.67 -15.28
N GLU A 209 13.80 16.93 -14.06
CA GLU A 209 14.37 17.95 -13.19
C GLU A 209 15.56 17.39 -12.40
N LYS A 210 16.71 18.08 -12.45
CA LYS A 210 17.92 17.69 -11.71
C LYS A 210 17.87 18.06 -10.22
N SER A 211 16.87 18.83 -9.82
CA SER A 211 16.71 19.39 -8.48
C SER A 211 16.35 18.32 -7.46
N LYS A 212 17.26 18.02 -6.53
CA LYS A 212 17.06 17.02 -5.47
C LYS A 212 16.48 17.66 -4.19
N THR A 213 15.23 18.10 -4.25
CA THR A 213 14.52 18.62 -3.06
C THR A 213 13.52 17.60 -2.51
N ARG A 214 12.98 17.86 -1.32
CA ARG A 214 11.91 17.04 -0.72
C ARG A 214 10.56 17.13 -1.46
N LYS A 215 10.44 18.02 -2.45
CA LYS A 215 9.20 18.27 -3.21
C LYS A 215 9.29 17.81 -4.67
N HIS A 216 10.45 17.34 -5.13
CA HIS A 216 10.66 16.95 -6.52
C HIS A 216 10.90 15.45 -6.62
N VAL A 217 10.18 14.84 -7.56
CA VAL A 217 10.37 13.47 -8.05
C VAL A 217 10.28 13.52 -9.56
N THR A 218 11.01 12.64 -10.25
CA THR A 218 11.06 12.63 -11.71
C THR A 218 9.87 11.94 -12.36
N GLU A 219 9.20 11.06 -11.61
CA GLU A 219 7.92 10.44 -11.94
C GLU A 219 6.96 10.70 -10.79
N PHE A 220 5.77 11.21 -11.12
CA PHE A 220 4.70 11.47 -10.16
C PHE A 220 3.35 11.16 -10.78
N TRP A 221 2.32 11.14 -9.93
CA TRP A 221 0.94 11.05 -10.40
C TRP A 221 0.31 12.42 -10.32
N ILE A 222 -0.27 12.85 -11.43
CA ILE A 222 -0.99 14.11 -11.56
C ILE A 222 -2.49 13.82 -11.70
N ALA A 223 -3.31 14.69 -11.14
CA ALA A 223 -4.76 14.71 -11.36
C ALA A 223 -5.07 16.05 -12.04
N GLU A 224 -5.60 15.97 -13.26
CA GLU A 224 -5.85 17.11 -14.13
C GLU A 224 -7.31 17.08 -14.57
N ALA A 225 -7.91 18.25 -14.74
CA ALA A 225 -9.28 18.38 -15.18
C ALA A 225 -9.43 19.58 -16.07
N GLU A 226 -10.27 19.43 -17.10
CA GLU A 226 -10.52 20.45 -18.11
C GLU A 226 -12.02 20.57 -18.33
N MET A 227 -12.50 21.81 -18.47
CA MET A 227 -13.92 22.11 -18.58
C MET A 227 -14.15 23.16 -19.66
N ALA A 228 -14.89 22.77 -20.71
CA ALA A 228 -15.31 23.68 -21.76
C ALA A 228 -16.21 24.79 -21.21
N PHE A 229 -16.02 26.00 -21.73
CA PHE A 229 -16.75 27.21 -21.31
C PHE A 229 -16.58 27.59 -19.83
N TYR A 230 -15.45 27.25 -19.21
CA TYR A 230 -15.10 27.65 -17.84
C TYR A 230 -14.07 28.80 -17.85
N ASP A 231 -14.26 29.79 -16.98
CA ASP A 231 -13.33 30.90 -16.75
C ASP A 231 -12.77 30.80 -15.33
N HIS A 232 -11.51 31.21 -15.15
CA HIS A 232 -10.85 31.28 -13.86
C HIS A 232 -11.49 32.30 -12.90
N GLN A 233 -12.10 33.37 -13.42
CA GLN A 233 -12.70 34.44 -12.61
C GLN A 233 -14.19 34.23 -12.25
N ALA A 234 -14.76 33.09 -12.62
CA ALA A 234 -16.18 32.79 -12.43
C ALA A 234 -16.54 32.39 -10.98
#